data_AF-A0A2A2Q9J9-F1
#
_entry.id   AF-A0A2A2Q9J9-F1
#
_cell.length_a   1.000
_cell.length_b   1.000
_cell.length_c   1.000
_cell.angle_alpha   90.00
_cell.angle_beta   90.00
_cell.angle_gamma   90.00
#
_symmetry.space_group_name_H-M   'P 1'
#
loop_
_entity.id
_entity.type
_entity.pdbx_description
1 polymer ?
#
loop_
_entity_poly.entity_id
_entity_poly.type
_entity_poly.pdbx_seq_one_letter_code
_entity_poly.pdbx_strand_id
1 'polypeptide(L)'
;MKITTLVAAALLLAGSALADVPGLEVKGPYASVKTNKDGSREYFSRTRDMRTITKQTKSADGTLRLTTVYRLSPQGNPLACDIFDGKGTRLFKSRYGYDPKPGLTFGKLLEEQMFDARVKRADASGQEMPVRRFLYTYDAQGNRNAPMAITLVPGKDANDIYGPSALEFDPFDGQQPPADKKANPRAKPVGGK
;
A
#
# COMPACT_ATOMS: atom_id res chain seq x y z
N MET A 1 -16.02 -18.89 -7.03
CA MET A 1 -15.33 -17.71 -7.59
C MET A 1 -14.71 -16.94 -6.43
N LYS A 2 -13.38 -17.05 -6.21
CA LYS A 2 -12.70 -16.38 -5.09
C LYS A 2 -12.34 -14.96 -5.52
N ILE A 3 -13.11 -13.99 -5.05
CA ILE A 3 -12.79 -12.57 -5.23
C ILE A 3 -11.67 -12.26 -4.24
N THR A 4 -10.44 -12.24 -4.74
CA THR A 4 -9.28 -11.77 -3.98
C THR A 4 -9.38 -10.26 -3.88
N THR A 5 -10.09 -9.76 -2.86
CA THR A 5 -10.21 -8.32 -2.60
C THR A 5 -8.83 -7.77 -2.24
N LEU A 6 -8.22 -7.05 -3.19
CA LEU A 6 -6.98 -6.32 -2.97
C LEU A 6 -7.29 -5.14 -2.03
N VAL A 7 -7.03 -5.28 -0.72
CA VAL A 7 -7.12 -4.16 0.21
C VAL A 7 -5.91 -3.27 0.00
N ALA A 8 -6.06 -2.26 -0.86
CA ALA A 8 -5.20 -1.09 -0.89
C ALA A 8 -5.64 -0.17 0.25
N ALA A 9 -4.93 -0.20 1.37
CA ALA A 9 -5.07 0.80 2.42
C ALA A 9 -4.41 2.10 1.91
N ALA A 10 -5.14 2.88 1.13
CA ALA A 10 -4.68 4.21 0.73
C ALA A 10 -4.64 5.11 1.97
N LEU A 11 -3.44 5.41 2.46
CA LEU A 11 -3.22 6.53 3.39
C LEU A 11 -3.33 7.84 2.61
N LEU A 12 -4.43 8.55 2.82
CA LEU A 12 -4.45 10.00 2.67
C LEU A 12 -3.80 10.58 3.93
N LEU A 13 -2.47 10.69 3.93
CA LEU A 13 -1.75 11.43 4.96
C LEU A 13 -1.98 12.91 4.74
N ALA A 14 -2.83 13.49 5.59
CA ALA A 14 -3.02 14.92 5.70
C ALA A 14 -1.73 15.56 6.25
N GLY A 15 -0.88 16.01 5.33
CA GLY A 15 0.21 16.93 5.59
C GLY A 15 0.16 18.01 4.52
N SER A 16 -0.44 19.15 4.88
CA SER A 16 -0.47 20.41 4.12
C SER A 16 -1.30 20.40 2.83
N ALA A 17 -2.35 21.23 2.79
CA ALA A 17 -3.36 21.39 1.75
C ALA A 17 -4.41 20.25 1.67
N LEU A 18 -5.46 20.36 2.49
CA LEU A 18 -6.77 19.80 2.15
C LEU A 18 -7.31 20.60 0.95
N ALA A 19 -6.78 20.35 -0.25
CA ALA A 19 -7.56 20.59 -1.46
C ALA A 19 -8.76 19.66 -1.40
N ASP A 20 -9.97 20.20 -1.60
CA ASP A 20 -11.28 19.54 -1.44
C ASP A 20 -11.27 18.07 -1.87
N VAL A 21 -11.17 17.16 -0.91
CA VAL A 21 -11.33 15.72 -1.19
C VAL A 21 -12.81 15.48 -1.45
N PRO A 22 -13.21 15.06 -2.66
CA PRO A 22 -14.63 14.90 -2.97
C PRO A 22 -15.30 13.89 -2.04
N GLY A 23 -16.45 14.29 -1.49
CA GLY A 23 -17.23 13.46 -0.55
C GLY A 23 -16.66 13.41 0.87
N LEU A 24 -15.58 14.13 1.18
CA LEU A 24 -15.06 14.27 2.55
C LEU A 24 -15.79 15.40 3.27
N GLU A 25 -16.47 15.05 4.35
CA GLU A 25 -17.11 15.97 5.27
C GLU A 25 -16.32 16.03 6.58
N VAL A 26 -15.85 17.22 6.97
CA VAL A 26 -15.15 17.43 8.24
C VAL A 26 -16.18 17.73 9.33
N LYS A 27 -16.29 16.86 10.33
CA LYS A 27 -17.25 16.95 11.45
C LYS A 27 -16.66 17.65 12.68
N GLY A 28 -15.44 18.17 12.59
CA GLY A 28 -14.71 18.85 13.67
C GLY A 28 -13.20 18.59 13.60
N PRO A 29 -12.41 19.07 14.57
CA PRO A 29 -10.95 18.95 14.55
C PRO A 29 -10.43 17.51 14.68
N TYR A 30 -11.28 16.58 15.12
CA TYR A 30 -10.91 15.19 15.42
C TYR A 30 -11.70 14.16 14.63
N ALA A 31 -12.59 14.57 13.73
CA ALA A 31 -13.42 13.63 13.00
C ALA A 31 -13.75 14.10 11.59
N SER A 32 -13.75 13.16 10.65
CA SER A 32 -14.24 13.38 9.29
C SER A 32 -14.90 12.12 8.76
N VAL A 33 -15.76 12.28 7.77
CA VAL A 33 -16.46 11.18 7.11
C VAL A 33 -16.31 11.35 5.61
N LYS A 34 -15.87 10.32 4.92
CA LYS A 34 -15.82 10.28 3.46
C LYS A 34 -16.93 9.38 2.93
N THR A 35 -17.73 9.89 2.02
CA THR A 35 -18.71 9.08 1.27
C THR A 35 -18.14 8.74 -0.11
N ASN A 36 -18.10 7.46 -0.43
CA ASN A 36 -17.62 6.96 -1.72
C ASN A 36 -18.77 6.86 -2.74
N LYS A 37 -18.42 6.78 -4.03
CA LYS A 37 -19.39 6.69 -5.14
C LYS A 37 -20.30 5.45 -5.06
N ASP A 38 -19.82 4.37 -4.46
CA ASP A 38 -20.57 3.13 -4.26
C ASP A 38 -21.50 3.16 -3.02
N GLY A 39 -21.61 4.32 -2.36
CA GLY A 39 -22.41 4.51 -1.15
C GLY A 39 -21.72 4.07 0.14
N SER A 40 -20.55 3.41 0.06
CA SER A 40 -19.76 3.08 1.24
C SER A 40 -19.23 4.34 1.94
N ARG A 41 -18.96 4.23 3.24
CA ARG A 41 -18.51 5.36 4.06
C ARG A 41 -17.24 5.02 4.83
N GLU A 42 -16.32 5.97 4.89
CA GLU A 42 -15.12 5.91 5.71
C GLU A 42 -15.22 6.95 6.82
N TYR A 43 -15.18 6.50 8.06
CA TYR A 43 -15.21 7.35 9.25
C TYR A 43 -13.80 7.45 9.80
N PHE A 44 -13.31 8.66 9.97
CA PHE A 44 -12.01 8.95 10.56
C PHE A 44 -12.23 9.61 11.91
N SER A 45 -11.57 9.11 12.94
CA SER A 45 -11.47 9.76 14.24
C SER A 45 -10.01 9.86 14.66
N ARG A 46 -9.67 10.90 15.42
CA ARG A 46 -8.32 11.13 15.95
C ARG A 46 -8.38 11.34 17.45
N THR A 47 -7.42 10.80 18.18
CA THR A 47 -7.26 11.09 19.62
C THR A 47 -6.81 12.54 19.84
N ARG A 48 -7.12 13.09 21.03
CA ARG A 48 -6.79 14.49 21.38
C ARG A 48 -5.28 14.75 21.40
N ASP A 49 -4.48 13.75 21.77
CA ASP A 49 -3.01 13.80 21.73
C ASP A 49 -2.43 13.72 20.31
N MET A 50 -3.30 13.60 19.30
CA MET A 50 -2.96 13.54 17.89
C MET A 50 -2.12 12.31 17.50
N ARG A 51 -1.98 11.31 18.37
CA ARG A 51 -1.13 10.12 18.18
C ARG A 51 -1.84 8.91 17.61
N THR A 52 -3.17 8.89 17.56
CA THR A 52 -3.92 7.76 17.00
C THR A 52 -4.98 8.26 16.04
N ILE A 53 -5.05 7.63 14.87
CA ILE A 53 -6.17 7.78 13.93
C ILE A 53 -6.87 6.44 13.79
N THR A 54 -8.18 6.41 13.95
CA THR A 54 -9.02 5.26 13.64
C THR A 54 -9.80 5.53 12.37
N LYS A 55 -9.68 4.64 11.38
CA LYS A 55 -10.49 4.61 10.17
C LYS A 55 -11.45 3.43 10.24
N GLN A 56 -12.75 3.67 10.11
CA GLN A 56 -13.75 2.63 9.97
C GLN A 56 -14.36 2.69 8.58
N THR A 57 -14.34 1.59 7.85
CA THR A 57 -15.02 1.47 6.55
C THR A 57 -16.32 0.70 6.75
N LYS A 58 -17.43 1.32 6.38
CA LYS A 58 -18.78 0.74 6.38
C LYS A 58 -19.29 0.59 4.95
N SER A 59 -19.98 -0.50 4.67
CA SER A 59 -20.72 -0.69 3.43
C SER A 59 -21.89 0.28 3.31
N ALA A 60 -22.50 0.37 2.13
CA ALA A 60 -23.63 1.27 1.87
C ALA A 60 -24.85 0.99 2.77
N ASP A 61 -25.02 -0.26 3.20
CA ASP A 61 -26.02 -0.71 4.18
C ASP A 61 -25.68 -0.35 5.64
N GLY A 62 -24.52 0.27 5.89
CA GLY A 62 -24.04 0.61 7.22
C GLY A 62 -23.27 -0.51 7.94
N THR A 63 -23.11 -1.68 7.34
CA THR A 63 -22.36 -2.80 7.94
C THR A 63 -20.88 -2.45 8.05
N LEU A 64 -20.29 -2.57 9.25
CA LEU A 64 -18.85 -2.38 9.45
C LEU A 64 -18.07 -3.50 8.73
N ARG A 65 -17.12 -3.11 7.88
CA ARG A 65 -16.29 -4.04 7.11
C ARG A 65 -14.86 -4.11 7.64
N LEU A 66 -14.30 -2.95 7.98
CA LEU A 66 -12.90 -2.85 8.35
C LEU A 66 -12.72 -1.74 9.40
N THR A 67 -11.88 -2.00 10.39
CA THR A 67 -11.33 -0.95 11.26
C THR A 67 -9.83 -0.93 11.09
N THR A 68 -9.25 0.25 10.89
CA THR A 68 -7.80 0.45 10.78
C THR A 68 -7.35 1.46 11.82
N VAL A 69 -6.39 1.10 12.66
CA VAL A 69 -5.89 1.93 13.75
C VAL A 69 -4.43 2.29 13.47
N TYR A 70 -4.18 3.55 13.16
CA TYR A 70 -2.84 4.10 12.95
C TYR A 70 -2.30 4.69 14.24
N ARG A 71 -1.04 4.39 14.54
CA ARG A 71 -0.27 5.02 15.61
C ARG A 71 0.76 5.94 14.97
N LEU A 72 0.81 7.18 15.42
CA LEU A 72 1.57 8.26 14.80
C LEU A 72 2.73 8.73 15.69
N SER A 73 3.78 9.21 15.04
CA SER A 73 4.87 9.95 15.67
C SER A 73 4.37 11.32 16.17
N PRO A 74 5.18 12.06 16.96
CA PRO A 74 4.86 13.43 17.35
C PRO A 74 4.61 14.36 16.16
N GLN A 75 5.28 14.11 15.04
CA GLN A 75 5.18 14.87 13.80
C GLN A 75 3.98 14.43 12.93
N GLY A 76 3.18 13.46 13.40
CA GLY A 76 2.02 12.95 12.67
C GLY A 76 2.33 11.84 11.65
N ASN A 77 3.58 11.35 11.59
CA ASN A 77 3.96 10.27 10.68
C ASN A 77 3.49 8.91 11.22
N PRO A 78 2.80 8.06 10.43
CA PRO A 78 2.46 6.71 10.82
C PRO A 78 3.67 5.88 11.23
N LEU A 79 3.63 5.24 12.38
CA LEU A 79 4.68 4.35 12.86
C LEU A 79 4.24 2.89 12.77
N ALA A 80 2.97 2.64 13.11
CA ALA A 80 2.37 1.32 13.05
C ALA A 80 0.88 1.42 12.71
N CYS A 81 0.34 0.33 12.18
CA CYS A 81 -1.06 0.24 11.82
C CYS A 81 -1.59 -1.15 12.15
N ASP A 82 -2.81 -1.24 12.68
CA ASP A 82 -3.53 -2.49 12.85
C ASP A 82 -4.80 -2.49 12.03
N ILE A 83 -5.07 -3.60 11.34
CA ILE A 83 -6.24 -3.76 10.50
C ILE A 83 -7.09 -4.90 11.08
N PHE A 84 -8.34 -4.60 11.37
CA PHE A 84 -9.34 -5.51 11.92
C PHE A 84 -10.48 -5.70 10.94
N ASP A 85 -11.05 -6.90 10.91
CA ASP A 85 -12.31 -7.15 10.21
C ASP A 85 -13.51 -6.50 10.92
N GLY A 86 -14.70 -6.61 10.32
CA GLY A 86 -15.94 -6.08 10.88
C GLY A 86 -16.38 -6.73 12.20
N LYS A 87 -15.78 -7.85 12.60
CA LYS A 87 -16.02 -8.56 13.86
C LYS A 87 -14.98 -8.23 14.94
N GLY A 88 -13.96 -7.42 14.61
CA GLY A 88 -12.88 -7.07 15.53
C GLY A 88 -11.70 -8.04 15.53
N THR A 89 -11.64 -9.00 14.61
CA THR A 89 -10.47 -9.88 14.47
C THR A 89 -9.34 -9.13 13.78
N ARG A 90 -8.15 -9.08 14.40
CA ARG A 90 -6.97 -8.46 13.80
C ARG A 90 -6.48 -9.32 12.64
N LEU A 91 -6.56 -8.77 11.43
CA LEU A 91 -6.14 -9.43 10.19
C LEU A 91 -4.68 -9.16 9.87
N PHE A 92 -4.27 -7.89 9.98
CA PHE A 92 -2.92 -7.46 9.61
C PHE A 92 -2.38 -6.43 10.59
N LYS A 93 -1.06 -6.35 10.63
CA LYS A 93 -0.32 -5.24 11.26
C LYS A 93 0.69 -4.70 10.26
N SER A 94 0.94 -3.40 10.26
CA SER A 94 1.98 -2.79 9.43
C SER A 94 2.92 -1.92 10.26
N ARG A 95 4.15 -1.76 9.77
CA ARG A 95 5.13 -0.77 10.26
C ARG A 95 5.64 0.06 9.11
N TYR A 96 6.07 1.29 9.43
CA TYR A 96 6.53 2.26 8.45
C TYR A 96 7.96 2.69 8.78
N GLY A 97 8.82 2.66 7.77
CA GLY A 97 10.23 3.07 7.84
C GLY A 97 10.44 4.40 7.14
N TYR A 98 11.12 5.32 7.80
CA TYR A 98 11.43 6.66 7.29
C TYR A 98 12.93 6.83 7.12
N ASP A 99 13.34 7.73 6.24
CA ASP A 99 14.75 8.05 6.04
C ASP A 99 15.30 8.83 7.25
N PRO A 100 16.24 8.28 8.02
CA PRO A 100 16.85 9.00 9.13
C PRO A 100 18.00 9.89 8.68
N LYS A 101 18.45 9.80 7.41
CA LYS A 101 19.65 10.49 6.93
C LYS A 101 19.33 11.96 6.66
N PRO A 102 20.08 12.91 7.25
CA PRO A 102 19.94 14.32 6.90
C PRO A 102 20.14 14.53 5.40
N GLY A 103 19.27 15.32 4.79
CA GLY A 103 19.30 15.57 3.36
C GLY A 103 17.90 15.76 2.78
N LEU A 104 17.81 15.70 1.44
CA LEU A 104 16.59 15.97 0.69
C LEU A 104 15.45 14.99 0.96
N THR A 105 15.77 13.80 1.45
CA THR A 105 14.82 12.73 1.78
C THR A 105 14.60 12.55 3.27
N PHE A 106 15.24 13.34 4.14
CA PHE A 106 15.11 13.23 5.58
C PHE A 106 13.65 13.24 6.02
N GLY A 107 13.26 12.24 6.82
CA GLY A 107 11.89 12.10 7.33
C GLY A 107 10.86 11.65 6.29
N LYS A 108 11.25 11.34 5.05
CA LYS A 108 10.34 10.79 4.04
C LYS A 108 10.15 9.27 4.22
N LEU A 109 8.96 8.78 3.89
CA LEU A 109 8.61 7.36 4.00
C LEU A 109 9.40 6.55 2.97
N LEU A 110 10.20 5.58 3.41
CA LEU A 110 10.97 4.69 2.55
C LEU A 110 10.29 3.34 2.36
N GLU A 111 9.58 2.87 3.39
CA GLU A 111 9.02 1.52 3.35
C GLU A 111 7.75 1.38 4.21
N GLU A 112 6.76 0.67 3.68
CA GLU A 112 5.68 0.06 4.46
C GLU A 112 5.86 -1.46 4.44
N GLN A 113 5.80 -2.10 5.61
CA GLN A 113 5.81 -3.55 5.73
C GLN A 113 4.53 -4.00 6.42
N MET A 114 3.76 -4.88 5.77
CA MET A 114 2.53 -5.45 6.28
C MET A 114 2.73 -6.93 6.61
N PHE A 115 2.23 -7.37 7.76
CA PHE A 115 2.33 -8.72 8.30
C PHE A 115 0.93 -9.29 8.52
N ASP A 116 0.77 -10.61 8.34
CA ASP A 116 -0.45 -11.30 8.74
C ASP A 116 -0.45 -11.45 10.26
N ALA A 117 -1.44 -10.85 10.93
CA ALA A 117 -1.51 -10.88 12.39
C ALA A 117 -2.02 -12.21 12.94
N ARG A 118 -2.59 -13.05 12.09
CA ARG A 118 -3.20 -14.35 12.46
C ARG A 118 -2.19 -15.49 12.33
N VAL A 119 -1.24 -15.36 11.40
CA VAL A 119 -0.21 -16.36 11.12
C VAL A 119 1.15 -15.67 11.05
N LYS A 120 1.96 -15.87 12.10
CA LYS A 120 3.33 -15.37 12.13
C LYS A 120 4.19 -16.16 11.14
N ARG A 121 4.63 -15.52 10.07
CA ARG A 121 5.65 -16.06 9.15
C ARG A 121 7.00 -15.60 9.64
N ALA A 122 7.99 -16.49 9.69
CA ALA A 122 9.35 -16.15 10.07
C ALA A 122 10.34 -16.66 9.02
N ASP A 123 11.46 -15.96 8.88
CA ASP A 123 12.59 -16.45 8.10
C ASP A 123 13.41 -17.48 8.90
N ALA A 124 14.49 -17.97 8.29
CA ALA A 124 15.39 -18.95 8.93
C ALA A 124 16.04 -18.44 10.23
N SER A 125 16.12 -17.13 10.43
CA SER A 125 16.63 -16.50 11.66
C SER A 125 15.56 -16.34 12.75
N GLY A 126 14.31 -16.69 12.46
CA GLY A 126 13.17 -16.51 13.36
C GLY A 126 12.57 -15.09 13.32
N GLN A 127 13.08 -14.21 12.44
CA GLN A 127 12.57 -12.86 12.28
C GLN A 127 11.25 -12.89 11.50
N GLU A 128 10.25 -12.17 12.00
CA GLU A 128 8.94 -12.12 11.36
C GLU A 128 9.03 -11.49 9.96
N MET A 129 8.43 -12.15 8.96
CA MET A 129 8.44 -11.70 7.58
C MET A 129 7.13 -11.02 7.17
N PRO A 130 7.20 -9.89 6.45
CA PRO A 130 6.01 -9.23 5.93
C PRO A 130 5.38 -10.06 4.80
N VAL A 131 4.05 -10.02 4.68
CA VAL A 131 3.31 -10.57 3.55
C VAL A 131 3.26 -9.62 2.36
N ARG A 132 3.49 -8.33 2.60
CA ARG A 132 3.59 -7.29 1.57
C ARG A 132 4.53 -6.19 2.00
N ARG A 133 5.30 -5.65 1.06
CA ARG A 133 6.14 -4.47 1.23
C ARG A 133 5.81 -3.45 0.15
N PHE A 134 5.76 -2.18 0.52
CA PHE A 134 5.84 -1.08 -0.43
C PHE A 134 7.15 -0.36 -0.22
N LEU A 135 7.95 -0.23 -1.28
CA LEU A 135 9.19 0.53 -1.27
C LEU A 135 8.97 1.84 -2.00
N TYR A 136 9.37 2.93 -1.37
CA TYR A 136 9.25 4.28 -1.90
C TYR A 136 10.64 4.80 -2.19
N THR A 137 10.84 5.23 -3.44
CA THR A 137 12.07 5.89 -3.87
C THR A 137 11.77 7.33 -4.24
N TYR A 138 12.82 8.15 -4.25
CA TYR A 138 12.74 9.57 -4.52
C TYR A 138 13.74 9.95 -5.60
N ASP A 139 13.35 10.89 -6.47
CA ASP A 139 14.26 11.44 -7.47
C ASP A 139 15.30 12.39 -6.83
N ALA A 140 16.21 12.93 -7.66
CA ALA A 140 17.26 13.84 -7.22
C ALA A 140 16.71 15.18 -6.67
N GLN A 141 15.44 15.49 -6.92
CA GLN A 141 14.72 16.66 -6.44
C GLN A 141 13.87 16.33 -5.19
N GLY A 142 13.86 15.07 -4.75
CA GLY A 142 13.13 14.60 -3.60
C GLY A 142 11.65 14.34 -3.87
N ASN A 143 11.21 14.33 -5.12
CA ASN A 143 9.84 13.93 -5.47
C ASN A 143 9.72 12.42 -5.38
N ARG A 144 8.54 11.94 -4.96
CA ARG A 144 8.28 10.52 -4.78
C ARG A 144 8.03 9.85 -6.13
N ASN A 145 8.79 8.81 -6.45
CA ASN A 145 8.55 7.94 -7.60
C ASN A 145 7.31 7.04 -7.38
N ALA A 146 6.91 6.33 -8.44
CA ALA A 146 5.93 5.27 -8.29
C ALA A 146 6.44 4.20 -7.29
N PRO A 147 5.61 3.78 -6.30
CA PRO A 147 6.04 2.81 -5.31
C PRO A 147 6.21 1.42 -5.94
N MET A 148 7.22 0.70 -5.47
CA MET A 148 7.39 -0.72 -5.81
C MET A 148 6.62 -1.57 -4.80
N ALA A 149 5.79 -2.49 -5.29
CA ALA A 149 5.02 -3.41 -4.45
C ALA A 149 5.62 -4.81 -4.53
N ILE A 150 6.00 -5.38 -3.38
CA ILE A 150 6.45 -6.76 -3.25
C ILE A 150 5.40 -7.52 -2.45
N THR A 151 4.80 -8.55 -3.04
CA THR A 151 3.82 -9.40 -2.35
C THR A 151 4.38 -10.80 -2.21
N LEU A 152 4.47 -11.29 -0.97
CA LEU A 152 5.01 -12.61 -0.67
C LEU A 152 3.87 -13.62 -0.52
N VAL A 153 3.76 -14.54 -1.48
CA VAL A 153 2.80 -15.64 -1.44
C VAL A 153 3.46 -16.84 -0.76
N PRO A 154 2.84 -17.45 0.28
CA PRO A 154 3.41 -18.60 0.97
C PRO A 154 3.74 -19.75 0.01
N GLY A 155 4.96 -20.27 0.11
CA GLY A 155 5.40 -21.46 -0.61
C GLY A 155 5.41 -21.32 -2.13
N LYS A 156 5.38 -20.09 -2.66
CA LYS A 156 5.47 -19.81 -4.09
C LYS A 156 6.62 -18.86 -4.36
N ASP A 157 7.41 -19.17 -5.38
CA ASP A 157 8.42 -18.27 -5.91
C ASP A 157 7.85 -17.32 -6.99
N ALA A 158 8.69 -16.46 -7.54
CA ALA A 158 8.27 -15.55 -8.61
C ALA A 158 7.88 -16.30 -9.90
N ASN A 159 8.53 -17.43 -10.22
CA ASN A 159 8.21 -18.23 -11.40
C ASN A 159 6.83 -18.90 -11.25
N ASP A 160 6.47 -19.35 -10.05
CA ASP A 160 5.17 -19.94 -9.74
C ASP A 160 4.00 -18.95 -9.88
N ILE A 161 4.29 -17.64 -9.80
CA ILE A 161 3.28 -16.58 -9.80
C ILE A 161 3.24 -15.85 -11.14
N TYR A 162 4.40 -15.56 -11.73
CA TYR A 162 4.55 -14.70 -12.90
C TYR A 162 5.11 -15.43 -14.12
N GLY A 163 5.56 -16.68 -13.97
CA GLY A 163 6.33 -17.37 -14.98
C GLY A 163 7.79 -16.90 -15.03
N PRO A 164 8.60 -17.47 -15.93
CA PRO A 164 10.00 -17.07 -16.11
C PRO A 164 10.09 -15.58 -16.47
N SER A 165 10.88 -14.83 -15.71
CA SER A 165 11.11 -13.39 -15.89
C SER A 165 12.46 -13.04 -16.50
N ALA A 166 13.28 -14.06 -16.81
CA ALA A 166 14.54 -13.88 -17.50
C ALA A 166 14.30 -13.44 -18.95
N LEU A 167 15.25 -12.68 -19.50
CA LEU A 167 15.32 -12.46 -20.94
C LEU A 167 15.33 -13.84 -21.63
N GLU A 168 14.31 -14.15 -22.42
CA GLU A 168 14.20 -15.43 -23.14
C GLU A 168 15.29 -15.59 -24.21
N PHE A 169 15.92 -14.49 -24.62
CA PHE A 169 17.03 -14.41 -25.58
C PHE A 169 17.91 -13.18 -25.23
N ASP A 170 19.18 -13.18 -25.63
CA ASP A 170 20.07 -12.04 -25.44
C ASP A 170 19.74 -10.97 -26.50
N PRO A 171 19.24 -9.78 -26.12
CA PRO A 171 18.89 -8.75 -27.10
C PRO A 171 20.09 -8.18 -27.87
N PHE A 172 21.31 -8.60 -27.54
CA PHE A 172 22.55 -8.23 -28.22
C PHE A 172 23.18 -9.38 -29.03
N ASP A 173 22.57 -10.57 -29.07
CA ASP A 173 23.09 -11.72 -29.84
C ASP A 173 22.78 -11.66 -31.35
N GLY A 174 22.03 -10.65 -31.79
CA GLY A 174 21.66 -10.44 -33.19
C GLY A 174 20.58 -11.40 -33.71
N GLN A 175 20.06 -12.31 -32.88
CA GLN A 175 18.89 -13.12 -33.22
C GLN A 175 17.62 -12.33 -32.94
N GLN A 176 16.85 -12.08 -33.99
CA GLN A 176 15.59 -11.38 -33.85
C GLN A 176 14.59 -12.27 -33.09
N PRO A 177 13.86 -11.75 -32.09
CA PRO A 177 12.84 -12.53 -31.40
C PRO A 177 11.84 -13.10 -32.42
N PRO A 178 11.30 -14.31 -32.19
CA PRO A 178 10.24 -14.85 -33.04
C PRO A 178 9.13 -13.80 -33.22
N ALA A 179 8.76 -13.52 -34.46
CA ALA A 179 7.91 -12.38 -34.85
C ALA A 179 6.53 -12.35 -34.16
N ASP A 180 6.16 -13.46 -33.53
CA ASP A 180 4.84 -13.73 -32.98
C ASP A 180 4.73 -13.32 -31.50
N LYS A 181 5.86 -13.07 -30.81
CA LYS A 181 5.87 -12.70 -29.40
C LYS A 181 5.97 -11.18 -29.23
N LYS A 182 4.82 -10.53 -29.02
CA LYS A 182 4.81 -9.17 -28.45
C LYS A 182 5.39 -9.24 -27.04
N ALA A 183 6.48 -8.51 -26.79
CA ALA A 183 7.08 -8.37 -25.46
C ALA A 183 6.08 -7.91 -24.37
N ASN A 184 4.98 -7.28 -24.79
CA ASN A 184 3.81 -7.02 -23.94
C ASN A 184 2.52 -7.23 -24.75
N PRO A 185 1.64 -8.17 -24.36
CA PRO A 185 0.35 -8.40 -25.02
C PRO A 185 -0.57 -7.17 -25.08
N ARG A 186 -0.32 -6.16 -24.24
CA ARG A 186 -1.09 -4.91 -24.14
C ARG A 186 -0.35 -3.66 -24.63
N ALA A 187 0.85 -3.80 -25.22
CA ALA A 187 1.52 -2.64 -25.81
C ALA A 187 0.73 -2.12 -27.02
N LYS A 188 0.41 -0.82 -27.02
CA LYS A 188 -0.09 -0.15 -28.23
C LYS A 188 1.07 0.03 -29.22
N PRO A 189 0.83 -0.11 -30.54
CA PRO A 189 1.85 0.17 -31.54
C PRO A 189 2.29 1.62 -31.40
N VAL A 190 3.60 1.86 -31.27
CA VAL A 190 4.17 3.18 -31.48
C VAL A 190 4.26 3.36 -32.99
N GLY A 191 3.57 4.38 -33.49
CA GLY A 191 3.32 4.59 -34.92
C GLY A 191 4.60 4.62 -35.76
N GLY A 192 4.56 3.89 -36.87
CA GLY A 192 5.55 4.02 -37.95
C GLY A 192 5.30 5.31 -38.73
N LYS A 193 6.38 6.02 -39.02
CA LYS A 193 6.49 6.83 -40.23
C LYS A 193 7.26 6.03 -41.26
#